data_AF-A0A4S8RNL4-F1
#
_entry.id   AF-A0A4S8RNL4-F1
#
_cell.length_a   1.000
_cell.length_b   1.000
_cell.length_c   1.000
_cell.angle_alpha   90.00
_cell.angle_beta   90.00
_cell.angle_gamma   90.00
#
_symmetry.space_group_name_H-M   'P 1'
#
loop_
_entity.id
_entity.type
_entity.pdbx_description
1 polymer ?
#
loop_
_entity_poly.entity_id
_entity_poly.type
_entity_poly.pdbx_seq_one_letter_code
_entity_poly.pdbx_strand_id
1 'polypeptide(L)'
;MKFWKSYLFKNLSTCIAFFSLLGCEDVIEVNVPQEEPRLIVNALIRVNPNSNFVNLRVKVSLTNSFFGEIPVTNLEQITLAGAALVDYNDPGSGIYEGVRSRESFESLEGEEILLQITWEDKRYYASTTYIPAVPIDSLVIGSNTLFDEDETEVIITFTDNPDRKNYYIFDMGFGNFNTVDDQFIQGQQFTFSYFYDQKFEPGQELSISILGADQSFYNYMNLLIEQTEDNFGVFETPAATVRGNIFDVTELDNIDYFDNLKIPNEFPLGYFAVVQEYSQSIIIE
;
A
#
# COMPACT_ATOMS: atom_id res chain seq x y z
N MET A 1 -70.34 18.81 -2.89
CA MET A 1 -69.13 18.19 -3.48
C MET A 1 -67.78 18.71 -2.94
N LYS A 2 -67.68 19.93 -2.37
CA LYS A 2 -66.43 20.46 -1.78
C LYS A 2 -66.04 19.88 -0.40
N PHE A 3 -67.00 19.43 0.41
CA PHE A 3 -66.73 18.91 1.77
C PHE A 3 -66.04 17.53 1.79
N TRP A 4 -66.29 16.67 0.80
CA TRP A 4 -65.68 15.32 0.74
C TRP A 4 -64.21 15.32 0.30
N LYS A 5 -63.80 16.26 -0.58
CA LYS A 5 -62.40 16.36 -1.03
C LYS A 5 -61.44 16.77 0.09
N SER A 6 -61.87 17.65 1.00
CA SER A 6 -61.07 18.11 2.15
C SER A 6 -60.82 16.99 3.17
N TYR A 7 -61.84 16.19 3.48
CA TYR A 7 -61.71 15.03 4.38
C TYR A 7 -60.84 13.92 3.77
N LEU A 8 -60.95 13.68 2.44
CA LEU A 8 -60.09 12.72 1.75
C LEU A 8 -58.61 13.14 1.78
N PHE A 9 -58.30 14.42 1.52
CA PHE A 9 -56.92 14.92 1.54
C PHE A 9 -56.32 14.94 2.96
N LYS A 10 -57.10 15.28 3.99
CA LYS A 10 -56.66 15.20 5.39
C LYS A 10 -56.36 13.76 5.80
N ASN A 11 -57.25 12.82 5.49
CA ASN A 11 -57.05 11.41 5.83
C ASN A 11 -55.88 10.77 5.04
N LEU A 12 -55.68 11.17 3.79
CA LEU A 12 -54.56 10.71 2.97
C LEU A 12 -53.22 11.23 3.50
N SER A 13 -53.15 12.49 3.92
CA SER A 13 -51.94 13.08 4.51
C SER A 13 -51.60 12.45 5.87
N THR A 14 -52.60 12.10 6.68
CA THR A 14 -52.41 11.39 7.96
C THR A 14 -51.96 9.94 7.72
N CYS A 15 -52.43 9.27 6.67
CA CYS A 15 -51.98 7.91 6.31
C CYS A 15 -50.52 7.90 5.80
N ILE A 16 -50.11 8.89 5.00
CA ILE A 16 -48.73 8.98 4.50
C ILE A 16 -47.74 9.26 5.65
N ALA A 17 -48.10 10.13 6.60
CA ALA A 17 -47.29 10.39 7.79
C ALA A 17 -47.19 9.17 8.75
N PHE A 18 -48.18 8.27 8.71
CA PHE A 18 -48.15 7.02 9.50
C PHE A 18 -47.28 5.94 8.84
N PHE A 19 -47.19 5.91 7.51
CA PHE A 19 -46.32 4.99 6.77
C PHE A 19 -44.84 5.36 6.84
N SER A 20 -44.50 6.66 6.95
CA SER A 20 -43.11 7.11 7.12
C SER A 20 -42.50 6.76 8.48
N LEU A 21 -43.31 6.37 9.47
CA LEU A 21 -42.84 5.91 10.79
C LEU A 21 -42.66 4.37 10.87
N LEU A 22 -43.02 3.64 9.80
CA LEU A 22 -42.87 2.18 9.70
C LEU A 22 -41.60 1.75 8.95
N GLY A 23 -40.65 2.69 8.74
CA GLY A 23 -39.31 2.36 8.26
C GLY A 23 -38.52 1.63 9.35
N CYS A 24 -38.82 0.35 9.58
CA CYS A 24 -37.90 -0.54 10.26
C CYS A 24 -36.71 -0.75 9.31
N GLU A 25 -35.63 0.00 9.51
CA GLU A 25 -34.32 -0.43 9.03
C GLU A 25 -33.92 -1.63 9.88
N ASP A 26 -34.04 -2.82 9.30
CA ASP A 26 -33.54 -4.04 9.93
C ASP A 26 -32.01 -3.96 9.83
N VAL A 27 -31.35 -3.68 10.95
CA VAL A 27 -29.88 -3.64 11.00
C VAL A 27 -29.41 -5.08 10.78
N ILE A 28 -28.92 -5.35 9.57
CA ILE A 28 -28.35 -6.66 9.25
C ILE A 28 -27.02 -6.77 10.00
N GLU A 29 -27.03 -7.41 11.16
CA GLU A 29 -25.80 -7.82 11.84
C GLU A 29 -25.15 -8.96 11.04
N VAL A 30 -24.22 -8.60 10.16
CA VAL A 30 -23.41 -9.55 9.42
C VAL A 30 -22.34 -10.09 10.35
N ASN A 31 -22.54 -11.31 10.86
CA ASN A 31 -21.51 -12.05 11.57
C ASN A 31 -20.44 -12.52 10.57
N VAL A 32 -19.33 -11.79 10.51
CA VAL A 32 -18.14 -12.20 9.77
C VAL A 32 -17.30 -13.16 10.62
N PRO A 33 -16.77 -14.25 10.04
CA PRO A 33 -15.83 -15.13 10.73
C PRO A 33 -14.63 -14.34 11.24
N GLN A 34 -14.22 -14.56 12.48
CA GLN A 34 -13.01 -13.98 13.05
C GLN A 34 -11.88 -15.01 12.93
N GLU A 35 -10.79 -14.62 12.26
CA GLU A 35 -9.56 -15.41 12.20
C GLU A 35 -8.59 -14.97 13.30
N GLU A 36 -7.63 -15.84 13.62
CA GLU A 36 -6.50 -15.49 14.48
C GLU A 36 -5.72 -14.32 13.85
N PRO A 37 -5.38 -13.26 14.61
CA PRO A 37 -4.62 -12.13 14.11
C PRO A 37 -3.29 -12.55 13.49
N ARG A 38 -3.00 -12.04 12.29
CA ARG A 38 -1.73 -12.23 11.59
C ARG A 38 -0.86 -11.00 11.76
N LEU A 39 0.45 -11.20 11.87
CA LEU A 39 1.43 -10.12 11.87
C LEU A 39 1.41 -9.40 10.51
N ILE A 40 1.34 -8.07 10.53
CA ILE A 40 1.50 -7.20 9.37
C ILE A 40 2.85 -6.50 9.51
N VAL A 41 3.69 -6.55 8.48
CA VAL A 41 5.02 -5.94 8.46
C VAL A 41 5.21 -5.08 7.21
N ASN A 42 5.24 -3.77 7.41
CA ASN A 42 5.52 -2.80 6.35
C ASN A 42 6.98 -2.37 6.43
N ALA A 43 7.82 -2.91 5.55
CA ALA A 43 9.26 -2.69 5.52
C ALA A 43 9.73 -2.19 4.14
N LEU A 44 9.11 -1.12 3.63
CA LEU A 44 9.56 -0.45 2.40
C LEU A 44 10.63 0.60 2.75
N ILE A 45 11.89 0.28 2.48
CA ILE A 45 13.02 1.19 2.70
C ILE A 45 13.30 1.97 1.43
N ARG A 46 13.18 3.30 1.52
CA ARG A 46 13.38 4.21 0.39
C ARG A 46 14.72 4.93 0.50
N VAL A 47 15.59 4.70 -0.48
CA VAL A 47 16.95 5.23 -0.55
C VAL A 47 16.97 6.43 -1.49
N ASN A 48 16.99 7.62 -0.92
CA ASN A 48 17.16 8.86 -1.68
C ASN A 48 18.65 9.05 -2.06
N PRO A 49 19.01 9.06 -3.36
CA PRO A 49 20.40 9.19 -3.80
C PRO A 49 21.03 10.54 -3.44
N ASN A 50 20.22 11.56 -3.17
CA ASN A 50 20.68 12.89 -2.78
C ASN A 50 20.92 13.03 -1.26
N SER A 51 20.61 12.00 -0.47
CA SER A 51 20.85 11.97 0.97
C SER A 51 22.14 11.21 1.30
N ASN A 52 22.83 11.60 2.37
CA ASN A 52 23.97 10.83 2.90
C ASN A 52 23.51 9.67 3.81
N PHE A 53 22.28 9.74 4.31
CA PHE A 53 21.71 8.79 5.25
C PHE A 53 20.41 8.18 4.73
N VAL A 54 20.17 6.93 5.09
CA VAL A 54 18.93 6.21 4.84
C VAL A 54 18.26 5.95 6.18
N ASN A 55 17.03 6.43 6.31
CA ASN A 55 16.20 6.13 7.46
C ASN A 55 15.58 4.74 7.26
N LEU A 56 15.93 3.83 8.14
CA LEU A 56 15.28 2.53 8.23
C LEU A 56 14.02 2.72 9.05
N ARG A 57 12.86 2.41 8.47
CA ARG A 57 11.59 2.45 9.19
C ARG A 57 10.78 1.23 8.84
N VAL A 58 10.45 0.45 9.86
CA VAL A 58 9.57 -0.72 9.74
C VAL A 58 8.38 -0.51 10.65
N LYS A 59 7.18 -0.61 10.11
CA LYS A 59 5.93 -0.53 10.89
C LYS A 59 5.33 -1.92 11.00
N VAL A 60 4.94 -2.31 12.21
CA VAL A 60 4.24 -3.56 12.48
C VAL A 60 2.88 -3.34 13.13
N SER A 61 1.96 -4.23 12.82
CA SER A 61 0.61 -4.26 13.39
C SER A 61 0.02 -5.66 13.28
N LEU A 62 -1.23 -5.84 13.68
CA LEU A 62 -1.96 -7.10 13.56
C LEU A 62 -3.17 -6.93 12.64
N THR A 63 -3.60 -8.00 11.98
CA THR A 63 -4.92 -8.02 11.35
C THR A 63 -6.02 -7.98 12.43
N ASN A 64 -7.18 -7.44 12.08
CA ASN A 64 -8.37 -7.46 12.93
C ASN A 64 -9.59 -7.86 12.11
N SER A 65 -10.75 -7.92 12.76
CA SER A 65 -12.03 -8.04 12.09
C SER A 65 -12.23 -6.90 11.08
N PHE A 66 -13.06 -7.16 10.07
CA PHE A 66 -13.30 -6.24 8.95
C PHE A 66 -13.72 -4.82 9.38
N PHE A 67 -14.47 -4.70 10.48
CA PHE A 67 -14.92 -3.42 11.04
C PHE A 67 -14.09 -2.95 12.25
N GLY A 68 -13.03 -3.69 12.60
CA GLY A 68 -12.18 -3.38 13.74
C GLY A 68 -11.05 -2.42 13.38
N GLU A 69 -10.57 -1.66 14.37
CA GLU A 69 -9.34 -0.87 14.22
C GLU A 69 -8.13 -1.80 14.12
N ILE A 70 -7.11 -1.43 13.34
CA ILE A 70 -5.87 -2.20 13.20
C ILE A 70 -5.06 -2.10 14.51
N PRO A 71 -4.88 -3.18 15.29
CA PRO A 71 -4.15 -3.13 16.54
C PRO A 71 -2.65 -3.00 16.29
N VAL A 72 -2.01 -2.18 17.12
CA VAL A 72 -0.55 -2.09 17.20
C VAL A 72 0.00 -3.31 17.96
N THR A 73 1.19 -3.76 17.58
CA THR A 73 1.91 -4.83 18.28
C THR A 73 3.39 -4.49 18.39
N ASN A 74 4.09 -5.18 19.28
CA ASN A 74 5.51 -4.98 19.54
C ASN A 74 6.30 -6.26 19.26
N LEU A 75 7.44 -6.08 18.61
CA LEU A 75 8.44 -7.10 18.37
C LEU A 75 9.37 -7.24 19.58
N GLU A 76 9.84 -8.47 19.82
CA GLU A 76 10.92 -8.73 20.76
C GLU A 76 12.27 -8.30 20.19
N GLN A 77 12.47 -8.56 18.89
CA GLN A 77 13.67 -8.19 18.17
C GLN A 77 13.36 -7.94 16.69
N ILE A 78 14.05 -6.96 16.12
CA ILE A 78 14.09 -6.72 14.68
C ILE A 78 15.50 -6.35 14.24
N THR A 79 15.96 -6.97 13.17
CA THR A 79 17.26 -6.66 12.55
C THR A 79 17.06 -6.46 11.04
N LEU A 80 17.55 -5.35 10.51
CA LEU A 80 17.51 -5.03 9.08
C LEU A 80 18.92 -4.67 8.61
N ALA A 81 19.39 -5.33 7.55
CA ALA A 81 20.75 -5.16 7.00
C ALA A 81 21.85 -5.30 8.08
N GLY A 82 21.63 -6.17 9.07
CA GLY A 82 22.52 -6.38 10.21
C GLY A 82 22.49 -5.30 11.30
N ALA A 83 21.56 -4.33 11.25
CA ALA A 83 21.34 -3.37 12.34
C ALA A 83 20.09 -3.75 13.12
N ALA A 84 20.21 -3.75 14.45
CA ALA A 84 19.02 -3.75 15.30
C ALA A 84 18.24 -2.45 15.09
N LEU A 85 16.94 -2.55 14.88
CA LEU A 85 16.04 -1.39 14.87
C LEU A 85 15.42 -1.22 16.26
N VAL A 86 15.09 0.01 16.61
CA VAL A 86 14.60 0.36 17.94
C VAL A 86 13.33 1.21 17.84
N ASP A 87 12.40 0.97 18.75
CA ASP A 87 11.21 1.80 18.95
C ASP A 87 11.49 2.81 20.08
N TYR A 88 12.27 3.84 19.76
CA TYR A 88 12.70 4.85 20.74
C TYR A 88 11.85 6.12 20.71
N ASN A 89 11.42 6.54 19.53
CA ASN A 89 10.75 7.84 19.35
C ASN A 89 9.32 7.83 19.89
N ASP A 90 8.62 6.70 19.78
CA ASP A 90 7.25 6.52 20.30
C ASP A 90 7.04 5.08 20.80
N PRO A 91 7.57 4.72 21.99
CA PRO A 91 7.57 3.35 22.47
C PRO A 91 6.16 2.75 22.54
N GLY A 92 5.96 1.60 21.89
CA GLY A 92 4.68 0.93 21.78
C GLY A 92 3.88 1.31 20.54
N SER A 93 4.44 2.11 19.62
CA SER A 93 3.80 2.53 18.37
C SER A 93 3.83 1.45 17.27
N GLY A 94 4.62 0.39 17.48
CA GLY A 94 4.91 -0.62 16.45
C GLY A 94 5.81 -0.08 15.35
N ILE A 95 6.47 1.07 15.55
CA ILE A 95 7.38 1.68 14.58
C ILE A 95 8.82 1.48 15.07
N TYR A 96 9.59 0.75 14.29
CA TYR A 96 10.99 0.45 14.55
C TYR A 96 11.87 1.22 13.59
N GLU A 97 12.80 1.99 14.15
CA GLU A 97 13.63 2.91 13.39
C GLU A 97 15.12 2.66 13.58
N GLY A 98 15.88 3.05 12.57
CA GLY A 98 17.33 3.03 12.56
C GLY A 98 17.87 3.92 11.45
N VAL A 99 19.18 4.14 11.44
CA VAL A 99 19.82 4.96 10.41
C VAL A 99 21.05 4.23 9.89
N ARG A 100 21.25 4.28 8.57
CA ARG A 100 22.44 3.78 7.88
C ARG A 100 22.99 4.83 6.93
N SER A 101 24.26 4.70 6.54
CA SER A 101 24.79 5.53 5.45
C SER A 101 24.24 5.04 4.11
N ARG A 102 24.01 5.96 3.16
CA ARG A 102 23.65 5.58 1.78
C ARG A 102 24.70 4.67 1.16
N GLU A 103 25.98 4.98 1.38
CA GLU A 103 27.12 4.18 0.90
C GLU A 103 27.05 2.71 1.32
N SER A 104 26.45 2.41 2.48
CA SER A 104 26.27 1.02 2.91
C SER A 104 25.31 0.25 2.02
N PHE A 105 24.28 0.90 1.45
CA PHE A 105 23.37 0.28 0.50
C PHE A 105 23.97 0.14 -0.90
N GLU A 106 24.76 1.11 -1.33
CA GLU A 106 25.52 1.00 -2.58
C GLU A 106 26.53 -0.16 -2.54
N SER A 107 27.17 -0.37 -1.39
CA SER A 107 28.06 -1.52 -1.20
C SER A 107 27.34 -2.87 -1.15
N LEU A 108 26.02 -2.87 -0.99
CA LEU A 108 25.16 -4.06 -0.99
C LEU A 108 24.44 -4.25 -2.34
N GLU A 109 24.81 -3.48 -3.38
CA GLU A 109 24.25 -3.67 -4.71
C GLU A 109 24.57 -5.08 -5.23
N GLY A 110 23.53 -5.82 -5.58
CA GLY A 110 23.62 -7.24 -5.97
C GLY A 110 23.75 -8.23 -4.81
N GLU A 111 23.90 -7.76 -3.57
CA GLU A 111 23.94 -8.58 -2.36
C GLU A 111 22.56 -8.71 -1.72
N GLU A 112 22.35 -9.82 -1.02
CA GLU A 112 21.11 -10.08 -0.31
C GLU A 112 21.03 -9.25 0.99
N ILE A 113 19.98 -8.44 1.11
CA ILE A 113 19.67 -7.65 2.30
C ILE A 113 18.64 -8.42 3.12
N LEU A 114 18.92 -8.60 4.40
CA LEU A 114 18.11 -9.43 5.29
C LEU A 114 17.26 -8.59 6.25
N LEU A 115 16.02 -9.05 6.46
CA LEU A 115 15.12 -8.66 7.53
C LEU A 115 14.84 -9.88 8.41
N GLN A 116 15.09 -9.74 9.70
CA GLN A 116 14.83 -10.77 10.72
C GLN A 116 13.97 -10.18 11.82
N ILE A 117 12.88 -10.86 12.16
CA ILE A 117 11.92 -10.41 13.17
C ILE A 117 11.67 -11.55 14.15
N THR A 118 11.62 -11.21 15.43
CA THR A 118 11.10 -12.07 16.51
C THR A 118 9.89 -11.38 17.11
N TRP A 119 8.76 -12.07 17.06
CA TRP A 119 7.48 -11.60 17.57
C TRP A 119 6.84 -12.74 18.36
N GLU A 120 6.71 -12.55 19.67
CA GLU A 120 6.43 -13.65 20.60
C GLU A 120 7.44 -14.80 20.38
N ASP A 121 6.99 -16.05 20.41
CA ASP A 121 7.83 -17.22 20.12
C ASP A 121 8.03 -17.48 18.61
N LYS A 122 7.56 -16.57 17.73
CA LYS A 122 7.65 -16.72 16.27
C LYS A 122 8.82 -15.97 15.67
N ARG A 123 9.44 -16.58 14.66
CA ARG A 123 10.58 -16.03 13.92
C ARG A 123 10.17 -15.81 12.47
N TYR A 124 10.40 -14.60 11.96
CA TYR A 124 10.15 -14.26 10.57
C TYR A 124 11.43 -13.85 9.87
N TYR A 125 11.50 -14.20 8.58
CA TYR A 125 12.63 -13.93 7.70
C TYR A 125 12.13 -13.37 6.38
N ALA A 126 12.82 -12.36 5.87
CA ALA A 126 12.64 -11.87 4.52
C ALA A 126 13.98 -11.42 3.94
N SER A 127 14.06 -11.46 2.62
CA SER A 127 15.20 -10.92 1.90
C SER A 127 14.79 -10.20 0.62
N THR A 128 15.66 -9.28 0.21
CA THR A 128 15.52 -8.48 -1.01
C THR A 128 16.91 -8.01 -1.43
N THR A 129 17.01 -7.39 -2.59
CA THR A 129 18.22 -6.70 -3.07
C THR A 129 17.94 -5.21 -3.19
N TYR A 130 18.97 -4.37 -3.19
CA TYR A 130 18.79 -2.96 -3.50
C TYR A 130 18.38 -2.78 -4.97
N ILE A 131 17.22 -2.17 -5.22
CA ILE A 131 16.72 -1.94 -6.58
C ILE A 131 16.84 -0.48 -6.98
N PRO A 132 17.62 -0.14 -8.03
CA PRO A 132 17.76 1.23 -8.48
C PRO A 132 16.55 1.73 -9.29
N ALA A 133 16.41 3.06 -9.35
CA ALA A 133 15.34 3.76 -10.05
C ALA A 133 15.93 4.72 -11.09
N VAL A 134 15.09 5.56 -11.69
CA VAL A 134 15.49 6.68 -12.56
C VAL A 134 14.81 7.96 -12.06
N PRO A 135 15.39 9.15 -12.28
CA PRO A 135 14.76 10.40 -11.87
C PRO A 135 13.49 10.70 -12.68
N ILE A 136 12.62 11.53 -12.10
CA ILE A 136 11.51 12.16 -12.82
C ILE A 136 12.09 13.27 -13.70
N ASP A 137 11.81 13.24 -15.00
CA ASP A 137 12.24 14.27 -15.95
C ASP A 137 11.33 15.51 -15.88
N SER A 138 10.02 15.28 -15.71
CA SER A 138 9.02 16.34 -15.65
C SER A 138 7.79 15.92 -14.84
N LEU A 139 7.24 16.88 -14.10
CA LEU A 139 5.97 16.78 -13.38
C LEU A 139 5.17 18.07 -13.63
N VAL A 140 3.97 17.94 -14.19
CA VAL A 140 3.13 19.08 -14.62
C VAL A 140 1.67 18.81 -14.27
N ILE A 141 0.92 19.85 -13.91
CA ILE A 141 -0.54 19.77 -13.76
C ILE A 141 -1.18 19.86 -15.13
N GLY A 142 -2.00 18.87 -15.47
CA GLY A 142 -2.76 18.83 -16.72
C GLY A 142 -4.08 19.59 -16.64
N SER A 143 -4.80 19.63 -17.77
CA SER A 143 -6.11 20.29 -17.86
C SER A 143 -7.21 19.35 -18.35
N ASN A 144 -6.91 18.07 -18.51
CA ASN A 144 -7.89 17.07 -18.94
C ASN A 144 -8.59 16.48 -17.72
N THR A 145 -9.67 15.76 -18.00
CA THR A 145 -10.35 14.87 -17.08
C THR A 145 -10.68 13.56 -17.81
N LEU A 146 -10.81 12.46 -17.07
CA LEU A 146 -11.18 11.15 -17.60
C LEU A 146 -12.68 10.88 -17.42
N PHE A 147 -13.20 10.95 -16.19
CA PHE A 147 -14.56 10.55 -15.87
C PHE A 147 -15.37 11.67 -15.21
N ASP A 148 -14.76 12.45 -14.32
CA ASP A 148 -15.40 13.55 -13.59
C ASP A 148 -14.76 14.91 -13.92
N GLU A 149 -15.55 15.98 -13.95
CA GLU A 149 -15.06 17.37 -14.04
C GLU A 149 -14.32 17.82 -12.77
N ASP A 150 -14.42 17.03 -11.69
CA ASP A 150 -13.77 17.24 -10.39
C ASP A 150 -12.42 16.50 -10.22
N GLU A 151 -11.82 15.99 -11.30
CA GLU A 151 -10.50 15.36 -11.25
C GLU A 151 -9.34 16.36 -11.33
N THR A 152 -8.21 16.00 -10.71
CA THR A 152 -6.92 16.69 -10.93
C THR A 152 -5.98 15.79 -11.74
N GLU A 153 -5.59 16.23 -12.94
CA GLU A 153 -4.59 15.54 -13.77
C GLU A 153 -3.16 15.96 -13.38
N VAL A 154 -2.29 14.97 -13.20
CA VAL A 154 -0.84 15.15 -13.17
C VAL A 154 -0.21 14.38 -14.32
N ILE A 155 0.70 15.04 -15.04
CA ILE A 155 1.44 14.48 -16.18
C ILE A 155 2.88 14.27 -15.73
N ILE A 156 3.32 13.02 -15.79
CA ILE A 156 4.63 12.58 -15.31
C ILE A 156 5.44 12.08 -16.50
N THR A 157 6.70 12.52 -16.58
CA THR A 157 7.65 12.06 -17.60
C THR A 157 8.91 11.55 -16.95
N PHE A 158 9.43 10.41 -17.42
CA PHE A 158 10.71 9.85 -17.02
C PHE A 158 11.38 9.12 -18.19
N THR A 159 12.68 8.86 -18.08
CA THR A 159 13.43 8.12 -19.09
C THR A 159 13.96 6.81 -18.51
N ASP A 160 13.59 5.69 -19.11
CA ASP A 160 14.03 4.36 -18.68
C ASP A 160 15.54 4.14 -18.96
N ASN A 161 16.18 3.30 -18.15
CA ASN A 161 17.58 2.92 -18.34
C ASN A 161 17.70 1.80 -19.40
N PRO A 162 18.41 2.00 -20.53
CA PRO A 162 18.49 1.03 -21.63
C PRO A 162 19.23 -0.29 -21.30
N ASP A 163 20.02 -0.32 -20.22
CA ASP A 163 20.96 -1.42 -19.94
C ASP A 163 20.40 -2.48 -18.98
N ARG A 164 19.20 -2.29 -18.45
CA ARG A 164 18.60 -3.17 -17.43
C ARG A 164 17.09 -3.25 -17.60
N LYS A 165 16.53 -4.45 -17.41
CA LYS A 165 15.08 -4.63 -17.30
C LYS A 165 14.59 -4.05 -15.96
N ASN A 166 13.65 -3.13 -16.01
CA ASN A 166 13.17 -2.36 -14.87
C ASN A 166 11.67 -2.53 -14.65
N TYR A 167 11.29 -2.45 -13.38
CA TYR A 167 9.93 -2.17 -12.97
C TYR A 167 9.94 -0.92 -12.10
N TYR A 168 8.86 -0.15 -12.17
CA TYR A 168 8.73 1.09 -11.40
C TYR A 168 7.41 1.09 -10.64
N ILE A 169 7.45 1.61 -9.41
CA ILE A 169 6.27 1.95 -8.62
C ILE A 169 6.27 3.45 -8.45
N PHE A 170 5.18 4.10 -8.86
CA PHE A 170 4.92 5.50 -8.59
C PHE A 170 4.08 5.61 -7.33
N ASP A 171 4.61 6.32 -6.33
CA ASP A 171 3.85 6.79 -5.18
C ASP A 171 3.28 8.16 -5.52
N MET A 172 1.96 8.22 -5.67
CA MET A 172 1.22 9.41 -6.04
C MET A 172 0.79 10.23 -4.81
N GLY A 173 1.22 9.83 -3.61
CA GLY A 173 0.74 10.39 -2.36
C GLY A 173 -0.67 9.92 -2.01
N PHE A 174 -1.16 10.27 -0.81
CA PHE A 174 -2.51 9.95 -0.33
C PHE A 174 -2.86 8.45 -0.32
N GLY A 175 -1.86 7.56 -0.37
CA GLY A 175 -2.07 6.11 -0.46
C GLY A 175 -2.32 5.60 -1.88
N ASN A 176 -2.21 6.48 -2.88
CA ASN A 176 -2.37 6.13 -4.28
C ASN A 176 -1.04 5.67 -4.88
N PHE A 177 -1.08 4.55 -5.59
CA PHE A 177 0.09 4.00 -6.27
C PHE A 177 -0.23 3.66 -7.72
N ASN A 178 0.78 3.70 -8.57
CA ASN A 178 0.71 3.20 -9.94
C ASN A 178 1.98 2.39 -10.25
N THR A 179 1.91 1.51 -11.23
CA THR A 179 3.03 0.63 -11.59
C THR A 179 3.30 0.68 -13.08
N VAL A 180 4.57 0.59 -13.45
CA VAL A 180 5.02 0.59 -14.84
C VAL A 180 6.04 -0.53 -15.09
N ASP A 181 5.79 -1.35 -16.10
CA ASP A 181 6.72 -2.34 -16.66
C ASP A 181 7.44 -1.72 -17.88
N ASP A 182 8.77 -1.83 -17.92
CA ASP A 182 9.59 -1.26 -18.98
C ASP A 182 9.57 -2.02 -20.31
N GLN A 183 8.88 -3.17 -20.40
CA GLN A 183 8.89 -4.07 -21.56
C GLN A 183 8.67 -3.37 -22.92
N PHE A 184 7.93 -2.25 -22.94
CA PHE A 184 7.64 -1.48 -24.15
C PHE A 184 8.28 -0.09 -24.20
N ILE A 185 9.06 0.29 -23.18
CA ILE A 185 9.67 1.62 -23.04
C ILE A 185 11.18 1.58 -22.73
N GLN A 186 11.82 0.41 -22.87
CA GLN A 186 13.25 0.23 -22.61
C GLN A 186 14.12 1.33 -23.25
N GLY A 187 14.85 2.09 -22.43
CA GLY A 187 15.73 3.18 -22.88
C GLY A 187 15.02 4.36 -23.55
N GLN A 188 13.69 4.41 -23.50
CA GLN A 188 12.87 5.48 -24.08
C GLN A 188 12.36 6.40 -22.98
N GLN A 189 12.08 7.65 -23.38
CA GLN A 189 11.28 8.54 -22.55
C GLN A 189 9.82 8.11 -22.61
N PHE A 190 9.17 8.07 -21.47
CA PHE A 190 7.76 7.73 -21.32
C PHE A 190 7.03 8.81 -20.53
N THR A 191 5.82 9.13 -20.97
CA THR A 191 4.94 10.11 -20.34
C THR A 191 3.57 9.48 -20.15
N PHE A 192 3.00 9.64 -18.97
CA PHE A 192 1.63 9.24 -18.67
C PHE A 192 0.91 10.28 -17.82
N SER A 193 -0.41 10.27 -17.89
CA SER A 193 -1.29 11.06 -17.04
C SER A 193 -1.82 10.19 -15.91
N TYR A 194 -1.92 10.74 -14.71
CA TYR A 194 -2.64 10.17 -13.57
C TYR A 194 -3.70 11.17 -13.12
N PHE A 195 -4.88 10.68 -12.75
CA PHE A 195 -6.03 11.49 -12.38
C PHE A 195 -6.40 11.15 -10.95
N TYR A 196 -6.43 12.16 -10.07
CA TYR A 196 -6.94 11.99 -8.72
C TYR A 196 -8.46 12.18 -8.73
N ASP A 197 -9.18 11.29 -8.03
CA ASP A 197 -10.63 11.38 -7.80
C ASP A 197 -11.01 12.48 -6.79
N GLN A 198 -10.27 13.59 -6.81
CA GLN A 198 -10.50 14.76 -5.98
C GLN A 198 -9.85 16.01 -6.59
N LYS A 199 -10.45 17.17 -6.29
CA LYS A 199 -9.83 18.49 -6.47
C LYS A 199 -8.93 18.81 -5.30
N PHE A 200 -7.77 19.37 -5.59
CA PHE A 200 -6.88 19.93 -4.60
C PHE A 200 -7.05 21.45 -4.52
N GLU A 201 -6.84 22.00 -3.32
CA GLU A 201 -6.91 23.44 -3.10
C GLU A 201 -5.64 24.14 -3.64
N PRO A 202 -5.76 25.35 -4.21
CA PRO A 202 -4.60 26.16 -4.59
C PRO A 202 -3.62 26.35 -3.43
N GLY A 203 -2.33 26.20 -3.73
CA GLY A 203 -1.24 26.25 -2.76
C GLY A 203 -0.94 24.92 -2.07
N GLN A 204 -1.72 23.86 -2.31
CA GLN A 204 -1.38 22.52 -1.84
C GLN A 204 -0.17 21.96 -2.60
N GLU A 205 0.76 21.33 -1.88
CA GLU A 205 1.88 20.61 -2.49
C GLU A 205 1.50 19.15 -2.76
N LEU A 206 1.70 18.70 -4.00
CA LEU A 206 1.66 17.30 -4.38
C LEU A 206 3.10 16.79 -4.53
N SER A 207 3.44 15.72 -3.80
CA SER A 207 4.74 15.05 -3.91
C SER A 207 4.54 13.70 -4.57
N ILE A 208 5.26 13.46 -5.66
CA ILE A 208 5.22 12.22 -6.43
C ILE A 208 6.61 11.60 -6.43
N SER A 209 6.67 10.29 -6.22
CA SER A 209 7.93 9.57 -6.17
C SER A 209 7.93 8.39 -7.12
N ILE A 210 9.07 8.15 -7.77
CA ILE A 210 9.35 6.96 -8.55
C ILE A 210 10.30 6.06 -7.76
N LEU A 211 9.87 4.82 -7.56
CA LEU A 211 10.59 3.79 -6.82
C LEU A 211 11.05 2.71 -7.80
N GLY A 212 12.28 2.25 -7.64
CA GLY A 212 12.76 1.05 -8.32
C GLY A 212 12.02 -0.18 -7.80
N ALA A 213 11.72 -1.15 -8.67
CA ALA A 213 11.12 -2.41 -8.26
C ALA A 213 11.71 -3.59 -9.02
N ASP A 214 11.85 -4.72 -8.32
CA ASP A 214 12.02 -6.00 -8.99
C ASP A 214 10.65 -6.54 -9.41
N GLN A 215 10.65 -7.63 -10.18
CA GLN A 215 9.42 -8.23 -10.66
C GLN A 215 8.50 -8.70 -9.52
N SER A 216 9.07 -9.18 -8.42
CA SER A 216 8.30 -9.70 -7.29
C SER A 216 7.58 -8.59 -6.53
N PHE A 217 8.24 -7.45 -6.30
CA PHE A 217 7.66 -6.29 -5.66
C PHE A 217 6.65 -5.61 -6.59
N TYR A 218 6.95 -5.52 -7.89
CA TYR A 218 6.00 -5.05 -8.91
C TYR A 218 4.70 -5.86 -8.90
N ASN A 219 4.80 -7.20 -8.97
CA ASN A 219 3.63 -8.07 -8.95
C ASN A 219 2.83 -7.95 -7.64
N TYR A 220 3.53 -7.83 -6.50
CA TYR A 220 2.89 -7.62 -5.21
C TYR A 220 2.08 -6.31 -5.20
N MET A 221 2.69 -5.21 -5.66
CA MET A 221 2.01 -3.91 -5.72
C MET A 221 0.86 -3.90 -6.72
N ASN A 222 0.98 -4.54 -7.88
CA ASN A 222 -0.13 -4.70 -8.83
C ASN A 222 -1.34 -5.36 -8.16
N LEU A 223 -1.13 -6.52 -7.54
CA LEU A 223 -2.21 -7.25 -6.88
C LEU A 223 -2.82 -6.47 -5.71
N LEU A 224 -2.01 -5.69 -5.01
CA LEU A 224 -2.47 -4.84 -3.92
C LEU A 224 -3.33 -3.68 -4.45
N ILE A 225 -2.88 -3.00 -5.51
CA ILE A 225 -3.59 -1.88 -6.15
C ILE A 225 -4.91 -2.36 -6.75
N GLU A 226 -4.89 -3.46 -7.52
CA GLU A 226 -6.10 -4.09 -8.09
C GLU A 226 -7.15 -4.42 -7.02
N GLN A 227 -6.72 -4.70 -5.78
CA GLN A 227 -7.63 -4.99 -4.68
C GLN A 227 -8.19 -3.77 -3.96
N THR A 228 -7.56 -2.62 -4.14
CA THR A 228 -7.99 -1.35 -3.56
C THR A 228 -8.80 -0.50 -4.52
N GLU A 229 -8.78 -0.81 -5.81
CA GLU A 229 -9.61 -0.13 -6.80
C GLU A 229 -11.09 -0.54 -6.64
N ASP A 230 -11.99 0.45 -6.56
CA ASP A 230 -13.43 0.28 -6.31
C ASP A 230 -14.21 -0.33 -7.49
N ASN A 231 -13.52 -0.90 -8.48
CA ASN A 231 -14.11 -1.32 -9.76
C ASN A 231 -14.31 -2.85 -9.87
N PHE A 232 -14.76 -3.50 -8.80
CA PHE A 232 -15.10 -4.93 -8.86
C PHE A 232 -16.41 -5.16 -9.62
N GLY A 233 -16.33 -5.46 -10.91
CA GLY A 233 -17.45 -5.96 -11.70
C GLY A 233 -17.95 -7.34 -11.25
N VAL A 234 -19.21 -7.67 -11.55
CA VAL A 234 -19.84 -8.96 -11.19
C VAL A 234 -19.22 -10.20 -11.86
N PHE A 235 -18.26 -10.00 -12.77
CA PHE A 235 -17.51 -11.05 -13.46
C PHE A 235 -15.99 -10.96 -13.20
N GLU A 236 -15.57 -10.13 -12.24
CA GLU A 236 -14.16 -10.05 -11.87
C GLU A 236 -13.66 -11.36 -11.28
N THR A 237 -12.37 -11.62 -11.46
CA THR A 237 -11.73 -12.76 -10.82
C THR A 237 -11.77 -12.60 -9.31
N PRO A 238 -11.96 -13.69 -8.53
CA PRO A 238 -11.89 -13.62 -7.08
C PRO A 238 -10.58 -12.95 -6.64
N ALA A 239 -10.67 -12.08 -5.62
CA ALA A 239 -9.48 -11.43 -5.06
C ALA A 239 -8.43 -12.48 -4.71
N ALA A 240 -7.28 -12.38 -5.36
CA ALA A 240 -6.16 -13.28 -5.09
C ALA A 240 -5.59 -12.96 -3.71
N THR A 241 -5.12 -13.96 -2.98
CA THR A 241 -4.41 -13.69 -1.73
C THR A 241 -3.11 -12.95 -2.01
N VAL A 242 -3.01 -11.69 -1.56
CA VAL A 242 -1.76 -10.90 -1.67
C VAL A 242 -0.76 -11.40 -0.64
N ARG A 243 0.20 -12.21 -1.08
CA ARG A 243 1.27 -12.73 -0.23
C ARG A 243 2.57 -11.99 -0.53
N GLY A 244 3.19 -11.43 0.51
CA GLY A 244 4.50 -10.80 0.38
C GLY A 244 5.67 -11.77 0.49
N ASN A 245 6.86 -11.23 0.67
CA ASN A 245 8.14 -11.97 0.75
C ASN A 245 8.62 -12.24 2.19
N ILE A 246 7.73 -12.16 3.18
CA ILE A 246 8.05 -12.38 4.59
C ILE A 246 7.53 -13.75 5.00
N PHE A 247 8.42 -14.59 5.52
CA PHE A 247 8.14 -15.99 5.82
C PHE A 247 8.26 -16.28 7.31
N ASP A 248 7.31 -17.03 7.85
CA ASP A 248 7.46 -17.65 9.16
C ASP A 248 8.50 -18.76 9.07
N VAL A 249 9.54 -18.75 9.88
CA VAL A 249 10.60 -19.77 9.90
C VAL A 249 10.69 -20.48 11.25
N THR A 250 9.60 -20.42 12.04
CA THR A 250 9.57 -20.88 13.43
C THR A 250 9.82 -22.38 13.54
N GLU A 251 9.15 -23.19 12.73
CA GLU A 251 9.20 -24.66 12.80
C GLU A 251 10.27 -25.30 11.89
N LEU A 252 11.01 -24.50 11.09
CA LEU A 252 11.99 -25.03 10.15
C LEU A 252 13.22 -25.56 10.91
N ASP A 253 13.40 -26.90 10.89
CA ASP A 253 14.49 -27.61 11.54
C ASP A 253 15.43 -28.34 10.56
N ASN A 254 15.03 -28.45 9.29
CA ASN A 254 15.71 -29.21 8.23
C ASN A 254 15.93 -30.70 8.56
N ILE A 255 15.10 -31.27 9.43
CA ILE A 255 15.06 -32.70 9.76
C ILE A 255 13.66 -33.23 9.42
N ASP A 256 12.64 -32.68 10.05
CA ASP A 256 11.24 -33.07 9.89
C ASP A 256 10.44 -32.02 9.09
N TYR A 257 10.88 -30.76 9.14
CA TYR A 257 10.29 -29.62 8.44
C TYR A 257 11.36 -28.84 7.66
N PHE A 258 11.23 -28.91 6.33
CA PHE A 258 12.12 -28.23 5.36
C PHE A 258 11.46 -27.02 4.70
N ASP A 259 10.14 -26.89 4.83
CA ASP A 259 9.33 -25.84 4.23
C ASP A 259 8.03 -25.62 5.03
N ASN A 260 7.30 -24.57 4.65
CA ASN A 260 6.02 -24.21 5.26
C ASN A 260 4.81 -24.72 4.44
N LEU A 261 4.99 -25.70 3.55
CA LEU A 261 3.90 -26.17 2.67
C LEU A 261 2.76 -26.84 3.45
N LYS A 262 3.03 -27.28 4.68
CA LYS A 262 2.02 -27.87 5.59
C LYS A 262 1.19 -26.82 6.34
N ILE A 263 1.63 -25.56 6.37
CA ILE A 263 0.95 -24.44 7.03
C ILE A 263 0.75 -23.25 6.07
N PRO A 264 0.13 -23.47 4.88
CA PRO A 264 0.10 -22.46 3.82
C PRO A 264 -0.71 -21.20 4.17
N ASN A 265 -1.55 -21.27 5.20
CA ASN A 265 -2.40 -20.19 5.66
C ASN A 265 -1.80 -19.39 6.84
N GLU A 266 -0.68 -19.85 7.40
CA GLU A 266 0.03 -19.17 8.49
C GLU A 266 1.19 -18.36 7.92
N PHE A 267 0.88 -17.19 7.36
CA PHE A 267 1.87 -16.26 6.85
C PHE A 267 1.58 -14.83 7.32
N PRO A 268 2.65 -14.04 7.57
CA PRO A 268 2.49 -12.61 7.84
C PRO A 268 2.06 -11.87 6.58
N LEU A 269 1.41 -10.73 6.75
CA LEU A 269 1.10 -9.80 5.66
C LEU A 269 2.15 -8.70 5.56
N GLY A 270 2.15 -8.00 4.43
CA GLY A 270 3.08 -6.92 4.13
C GLY A 270 4.29 -7.39 3.31
N TYR A 271 5.26 -6.49 3.12
CA TYR A 271 6.37 -6.69 2.19
C TYR A 271 7.64 -6.02 2.70
N PHE A 272 8.78 -6.61 2.33
CA PHE A 272 10.10 -6.05 2.57
C PHE A 272 10.80 -5.74 1.24
N ALA A 273 11.11 -4.47 1.01
CA ALA A 273 11.83 -4.02 -0.18
C ALA A 273 12.80 -2.90 0.17
N VAL A 274 13.94 -2.85 -0.52
CA VAL A 274 14.90 -1.73 -0.43
C VAL A 274 15.06 -1.13 -1.82
N VAL A 275 14.53 0.07 -2.01
CA VAL A 275 14.35 0.67 -3.33
C VAL A 275 15.00 2.05 -3.37
N GLN A 276 15.61 2.40 -4.49
CA GLN A 276 15.98 3.77 -4.75
C GLN A 276 14.72 4.59 -5.01
N GLU A 277 14.69 5.81 -4.48
CA GLU A 277 13.57 6.74 -4.64
C GLU A 277 14.08 8.05 -5.22
N TYR A 278 13.42 8.52 -6.29
CA TYR A 278 13.45 9.92 -6.69
C TYR A 278 12.08 10.52 -6.45
N SER A 279 12.04 11.75 -5.93
CA SER A 279 10.80 12.45 -5.61
C SER A 279 10.84 13.86 -6.19
N GLN A 280 9.68 14.33 -6.67
CA GLN A 280 9.47 15.68 -7.14
C GLN A 280 8.13 16.19 -6.61
N SER A 281 8.10 17.47 -6.21
CA SER A 281 6.88 18.14 -5.78
C SER A 281 6.42 19.20 -6.78
N ILE A 282 5.10 19.41 -6.85
CA ILE A 282 4.46 20.50 -7.58
C ILE A 282 3.41 21.16 -6.70
N ILE A 283 3.23 22.48 -6.84
CA ILE A 283 2.22 23.25 -6.10
C ILE A 283 1.00 23.41 -7.01
N ILE A 284 -0.19 23.14 -6.48
CA ILE A 284 -1.46 23.42 -7.15
C ILE A 284 -1.62 24.94 -7.31
N GLU A 285 -1.83 25.39 -8.54
CA GLU A 285 -2.00 26.82 -8.89
C GLU A 285 -3.40 27.36 -8.58
#